data_AF-A0A3N5ECB7-F1
#
_entry.id   AF-A0A3N5ECB7-F1
#
_cell.length_a   1.000
_cell.length_b   1.000
_cell.length_c   1.000
_cell.angle_alpha   90.00
_cell.angle_beta   90.00
_cell.angle_gamma   90.00
#
_symmetry.space_group_name_H-M   'P 1'
#
loop_
_entity.id
_entity.type
_entity.pdbx_description
1 polymer ?
#
loop_
_entity_poly.entity_id
_entity_poly.type
_entity_poly.pdbx_seq_one_letter_code
_entity_poly.pdbx_strand_id
1 'polypeptide(L)'
;GRPDRLADASQTPGRGAAVGSHRRPLPRRARPIHADPDVARPDLPSQQQAAGPLTVEVVRGVDQLRDAILELRRAGHSIGFVPTTGLIHSGQLSLVQRARQTDGAVVVSNQADPAGAATEEERLLALVEREGVDVAFLPGHGTVDPPHVTRITVDGLTGRLEGASRPGYLDEVATTIMKLLHLVGPAHLYLGQKDGQRVVVIRRMLADLFVNVELVVCPVMRDPDGLAVSAANMGLSIEERHAATCLYAAISAAEAAYDSGERSAEVLRARMTERIGAEPLARVDYVTVADGESLAELSRLEGPALAMAAVWIGRVRLTDSVLLG
;
A
#
# COMPACT_ATOMS: atom_id res chain seq x y z
N GLY A 1 49.27 34.89 -1.74
CA GLY A 1 49.11 34.94 -3.20
C GLY A 1 49.21 33.54 -3.77
N ARG A 2 48.51 33.27 -4.89
CA ARG A 2 48.95 32.34 -5.94
C ARG A 2 50.05 33.03 -6.78
N PRO A 3 50.97 32.34 -7.49
CA PRO A 3 50.70 31.58 -8.75
C PRO A 3 51.50 30.24 -8.81
N ASP A 4 51.46 29.34 -9.82
CA ASP A 4 50.51 29.05 -10.92
C ASP A 4 50.68 27.57 -11.37
N ARG A 5 49.69 26.91 -12.00
CA ARG A 5 49.46 26.68 -13.45
C ARG A 5 50.65 26.20 -14.31
N LEU A 6 50.46 25.04 -14.94
CA LEU A 6 50.53 24.69 -16.39
C LEU A 6 50.32 23.14 -16.46
N ALA A 7 49.30 22.58 -17.14
CA ALA A 7 49.12 22.39 -18.59
C ALA A 7 50.10 21.37 -19.22
N ASP A 8 49.79 20.55 -20.22
CA ASP A 8 48.55 20.02 -20.85
C ASP A 8 48.98 18.91 -21.86
N ALA A 9 48.03 18.21 -22.50
CA ALA A 9 48.17 17.32 -23.67
C ALA A 9 48.93 15.99 -23.47
N SER A 10 48.35 14.84 -23.84
CA SER A 10 48.17 14.51 -25.26
C SER A 10 47.19 13.35 -25.50
N GLN A 11 46.38 13.46 -26.54
CA GLN A 11 45.58 12.37 -27.11
C GLN A 11 46.36 11.68 -28.24
N THR A 12 46.20 10.36 -28.41
CA THR A 12 46.53 9.67 -29.66
C THR A 12 45.51 8.53 -29.92
N PRO A 13 44.90 8.41 -31.12
CA PRO A 13 43.81 7.47 -31.37
C PRO A 13 44.27 6.09 -31.89
N GLY A 14 43.60 5.03 -31.44
CA GLY A 14 43.90 3.63 -31.77
C GLY A 14 42.75 2.87 -32.45
N ARG A 15 42.80 2.84 -33.78
CA ARG A 15 42.16 1.94 -34.77
C ARG A 15 41.10 0.92 -34.29
N GLY A 16 39.98 0.93 -35.02
CA GLY A 16 38.84 0.04 -34.84
C GLY A 16 39.05 -1.45 -35.17
N ALA A 17 38.06 -2.22 -34.72
CA ALA A 17 37.80 -3.58 -35.14
C ALA A 17 36.30 -3.71 -35.43
N ALA A 18 35.95 -4.16 -36.65
CA ALA A 18 34.57 -4.44 -37.01
C ALA A 18 34.16 -5.82 -36.47
N VAL A 19 32.99 -5.93 -35.83
CA VAL A 19 32.45 -7.21 -35.34
C VAL A 19 31.07 -7.45 -35.95
N GLY A 20 30.92 -8.66 -36.52
CA GLY A 20 29.88 -9.05 -37.45
C GLY A 20 28.42 -8.91 -36.97
N SER A 21 27.56 -8.60 -37.93
CA SER A 21 26.11 -8.57 -37.81
C SER A 21 25.50 -9.98 -37.71
N HIS A 22 25.53 -10.57 -36.51
CA HIS A 22 24.81 -11.83 -36.24
C HIS A 22 23.29 -11.59 -36.17
N ARG A 23 22.63 -11.67 -37.33
CA ARG A 23 21.16 -11.81 -37.40
C ARG A 23 20.73 -13.12 -36.74
N ARG A 24 20.11 -13.05 -35.56
CA ARG A 24 19.37 -14.18 -34.97
C ARG A 24 18.23 -14.59 -35.93
N PRO A 25 18.06 -15.90 -36.25
CA PRO A 25 16.89 -16.34 -36.99
C PRO A 25 15.63 -16.27 -36.11
N LEU A 26 14.52 -15.82 -36.69
CA LEU A 26 13.21 -15.80 -36.05
C LEU A 26 12.71 -17.25 -35.77
N PRO A 27 12.02 -17.49 -34.65
CA PRO A 27 11.44 -18.81 -34.37
C PRO A 27 10.38 -19.16 -35.42
N ARG A 28 10.40 -20.41 -35.89
CA ARG A 28 9.39 -20.93 -36.83
C ARG A 28 8.01 -20.93 -36.16
N ARG A 29 6.99 -20.45 -36.88
CA ARG A 29 5.59 -20.54 -36.44
C ARG A 29 5.23 -22.00 -36.14
N ALA A 30 4.71 -22.25 -34.95
CA ALA A 30 4.13 -23.55 -34.60
C ALA A 30 2.93 -23.86 -35.52
N ARG A 31 2.76 -25.13 -35.88
CA ARG A 31 1.54 -25.60 -36.56
C ARG A 31 0.38 -25.63 -35.56
N PRO A 32 -0.87 -25.38 -35.98
CA PRO A 32 -2.02 -25.57 -35.12
C PRO A 32 -2.15 -27.06 -34.74
N ILE A 33 -2.31 -27.33 -33.46
CA ILE A 33 -2.64 -28.66 -32.94
C ILE A 33 -4.14 -28.84 -33.17
N HIS A 34 -4.53 -29.85 -33.93
CA HIS A 34 -5.93 -30.27 -34.01
C HIS A 34 -6.34 -30.88 -32.66
N ALA A 35 -7.46 -30.44 -32.11
CA ALA A 35 -8.02 -31.02 -30.89
C ALA A 35 -8.64 -32.39 -31.20
N ASP A 36 -8.21 -33.40 -30.46
CA ASP A 36 -8.78 -34.75 -30.48
C ASP A 36 -10.07 -34.76 -29.64
N PRO A 37 -11.24 -35.17 -30.17
CA PRO A 37 -12.53 -34.89 -29.54
C PRO A 37 -12.99 -35.93 -28.50
N ASP A 38 -12.11 -36.80 -27.99
CA ASP A 38 -12.52 -37.91 -27.11
C ASP A 38 -11.48 -38.24 -26.00
N VAL A 39 -11.23 -37.26 -25.11
CA VAL A 39 -10.52 -37.50 -23.84
C VAL A 39 -11.50 -37.27 -22.69
N ALA A 40 -11.93 -38.38 -22.07
CA ALA A 40 -12.76 -38.35 -20.88
C ALA A 40 -12.08 -37.52 -19.77
N ARG A 41 -12.82 -36.55 -19.22
CA ARG A 41 -12.35 -35.75 -18.07
C ARG A 41 -12.37 -36.64 -16.83
N PRO A 42 -11.30 -36.69 -16.02
CA PRO A 42 -11.37 -37.35 -14.72
C PRO A 42 -12.30 -36.55 -13.80
N ASP A 43 -13.23 -37.23 -13.15
CA ASP A 43 -14.17 -36.62 -12.22
C ASP A 43 -13.43 -35.95 -11.05
N LEU A 44 -13.61 -34.63 -10.91
CA LEU A 44 -13.20 -33.89 -9.73
C LEU A 44 -14.15 -34.25 -8.58
N PRO A 45 -13.66 -34.71 -7.41
CA PRO A 45 -14.54 -35.06 -6.30
C PRO A 45 -15.25 -33.81 -5.79
N SER A 46 -16.57 -33.81 -5.91
CA SER A 46 -17.46 -32.74 -5.44
C SER A 46 -17.53 -32.71 -3.91
N GLN A 47 -16.49 -32.20 -3.26
CA GLN A 47 -16.53 -31.87 -1.83
C GLN A 47 -16.84 -30.39 -1.62
N GLN A 48 -18.12 -30.03 -1.79
CA GLN A 48 -18.69 -28.98 -0.96
C GLN A 48 -18.83 -29.54 0.46
N GLN A 49 -17.74 -29.48 1.23
CA GLN A 49 -17.87 -29.50 2.68
C GLN A 49 -18.65 -28.24 3.04
N ALA A 50 -19.85 -28.41 3.60
CA ALA A 50 -20.58 -27.29 4.17
C ALA A 50 -19.72 -26.72 5.30
N ALA A 51 -19.17 -25.52 5.12
CA ALA A 51 -18.46 -24.83 6.16
C ALA A 51 -19.38 -24.72 7.39
N GLY A 52 -18.89 -25.17 8.54
CA GLY A 52 -19.51 -24.82 9.81
C GLY A 52 -19.52 -23.30 9.99
N PRO A 53 -20.21 -22.75 11.02
CA PRO A 53 -20.09 -21.35 11.33
C PRO A 53 -18.61 -20.98 11.48
N LEU A 54 -18.13 -20.06 10.63
CA LEU A 54 -16.77 -19.52 10.68
C LEU A 54 -16.66 -18.64 11.93
N THR A 55 -16.39 -19.26 13.07
CA THR A 55 -16.04 -18.54 14.31
C THR A 55 -14.61 -18.05 14.18
N VAL A 56 -14.43 -16.73 14.09
CA VAL A 56 -13.09 -16.12 14.08
C VAL A 56 -12.36 -16.44 15.39
N GLU A 57 -11.10 -16.85 15.29
CA GLU A 57 -10.27 -17.03 16.48
C GLU A 57 -9.77 -15.67 16.96
N VAL A 58 -10.23 -15.24 18.14
CA VAL A 58 -9.83 -13.95 18.73
C VAL A 58 -8.64 -14.15 19.67
N VAL A 59 -7.46 -13.68 19.24
CA VAL A 59 -6.21 -13.79 19.99
C VAL A 59 -5.72 -12.41 20.43
N ARG A 60 -5.10 -12.31 21.61
CA ARG A 60 -4.62 -11.03 22.18
C ARG A 60 -3.15 -11.04 22.60
N GLY A 61 -2.65 -12.20 23.00
CA GLY A 61 -1.24 -12.43 23.30
C GLY A 61 -0.43 -12.71 22.05
N VAL A 62 0.85 -12.32 22.07
CA VAL A 62 1.81 -12.66 21.00
C VAL A 62 1.97 -14.17 20.85
N ASP A 63 1.95 -14.92 21.94
CA ASP A 63 2.10 -16.37 21.90
C ASP A 63 0.82 -17.08 21.42
N GLN A 64 -0.37 -16.57 21.80
CA GLN A 64 -1.64 -17.03 21.22
C GLN A 64 -1.67 -16.86 19.70
N LEU A 65 -1.20 -15.72 19.18
CA LEU A 65 -1.07 -15.51 17.75
C LEU A 65 -0.09 -16.50 17.11
N ARG A 66 1.06 -16.77 17.75
CA ARG A 66 2.04 -17.74 17.24
C ARG A 66 1.47 -19.16 17.15
N ASP A 67 0.69 -19.56 18.14
CA ASP A 67 0.04 -20.87 18.19
C ASP A 67 -1.01 -21.00 17.07
N ALA A 68 -1.92 -20.02 16.93
CA ALA A 68 -2.91 -19.98 15.84
C ALA A 68 -2.26 -20.01 14.44
N ILE A 69 -1.22 -19.20 14.22
CA ILE A 69 -0.44 -19.17 12.97
C ILE A 69 0.26 -20.51 12.69
N LEU A 70 0.73 -21.20 13.73
CA LEU A 70 1.34 -22.52 13.60
C LEU A 70 0.30 -23.60 13.23
N GLU A 71 -0.92 -23.50 13.74
CA GLU A 71 -2.03 -24.39 13.37
C GLU A 71 -2.47 -24.19 11.91
N LEU A 72 -2.67 -22.93 11.48
CA LEU A 72 -2.96 -22.61 10.07
C LEU A 72 -1.89 -23.15 9.10
N ARG A 73 -0.61 -23.02 9.47
CA ARG A 73 0.51 -23.58 8.68
C ARG A 73 0.54 -25.10 8.68
N ARG A 74 0.22 -25.76 9.80
CA ARG A 74 0.13 -27.24 9.89
C ARG A 74 -1.02 -27.79 9.04
N ALA A 75 -2.10 -27.05 8.90
CA ALA A 75 -3.20 -27.35 7.98
C ALA A 75 -2.87 -27.04 6.51
N GLY A 76 -1.70 -26.43 6.21
CA GLY A 76 -1.22 -26.17 4.86
C GLY A 76 -1.79 -24.91 4.20
N HIS A 77 -2.43 -24.02 4.95
CA HIS A 77 -2.96 -22.77 4.40
C HIS A 77 -1.84 -21.75 4.07
N SER A 78 -1.96 -21.08 2.92
CA SER A 78 -1.31 -19.77 2.75
C SER A 78 -2.00 -18.75 3.63
N ILE A 79 -1.25 -17.80 4.18
CA ILE A 79 -1.79 -16.80 5.09
C ILE A 79 -1.78 -15.42 4.40
N GLY A 80 -2.95 -14.84 4.22
CA GLY A 80 -3.14 -13.45 3.83
C GLY A 80 -3.27 -12.57 5.07
N PHE A 81 -2.50 -11.48 5.15
CA PHE A 81 -2.46 -10.63 6.33
C PHE A 81 -2.91 -9.19 6.04
N VAL A 82 -3.84 -8.70 6.86
CA VAL A 82 -4.39 -7.34 6.79
C VAL A 82 -4.13 -6.61 8.13
N PRO A 83 -3.07 -5.80 8.23
CA PRO A 83 -2.84 -4.95 9.40
C PRO A 83 -3.72 -3.70 9.35
N THR A 84 -4.57 -3.52 10.36
CA THR A 84 -5.44 -2.36 10.54
C THR A 84 -5.16 -1.65 11.88
N THR A 85 -5.67 -0.43 12.01
CA THR A 85 -5.58 0.37 13.24
C THR A 85 -6.87 1.17 13.42
N GLY A 86 -7.37 1.26 14.65
CA GLY A 86 -8.55 2.05 14.99
C GLY A 86 -9.86 1.50 14.41
N LEU A 87 -10.75 2.40 14.01
CA LEU A 87 -12.10 2.09 13.55
C LEU A 87 -12.14 1.50 12.14
N ILE A 88 -12.83 0.37 12.00
CA ILE A 88 -12.92 -0.37 10.74
C ILE A 88 -14.01 0.19 9.83
N HIS A 89 -13.66 0.28 8.55
CA HIS A 89 -14.48 0.85 7.49
C HIS A 89 -14.37 0.02 6.20
N SER A 90 -15.25 0.27 5.22
CA SER A 90 -15.33 -0.49 3.94
C SER A 90 -13.98 -0.61 3.23
N GLY A 91 -13.15 0.43 3.26
CA GLY A 91 -11.78 0.41 2.75
C GLY A 91 -10.83 -0.62 3.37
N GLN A 92 -11.00 -1.00 4.64
CA GLN A 92 -10.23 -2.09 5.26
C GLN A 92 -10.88 -3.44 4.98
N LEU A 93 -12.22 -3.51 4.96
CA LEU A 93 -12.96 -4.73 4.62
C LEU A 93 -12.68 -5.18 3.17
N SER A 94 -12.45 -4.26 2.23
CA SER A 94 -12.04 -4.63 0.86
C SER A 94 -10.66 -5.31 0.81
N LEU A 95 -9.76 -5.02 1.77
CA LEU A 95 -8.49 -5.74 1.91
C LEU A 95 -8.72 -7.17 2.39
N VAL A 96 -9.61 -7.35 3.38
CA VAL A 96 -10.02 -8.67 3.91
C VAL A 96 -10.67 -9.51 2.81
N GLN A 97 -11.61 -8.92 2.05
CA GLN A 97 -12.25 -9.57 0.90
C GLN A 97 -11.22 -9.97 -0.16
N ARG A 98 -10.23 -9.12 -0.44
CA ARG A 98 -9.17 -9.43 -1.41
C ARG A 98 -8.24 -10.54 -0.93
N ALA A 99 -7.92 -10.57 0.37
CA ALA A 99 -7.19 -11.66 1.00
C ALA A 99 -7.97 -12.97 0.91
N ARG A 100 -9.27 -12.94 1.25
CA ARG A 100 -10.13 -14.12 1.27
C ARG A 100 -10.30 -14.79 -0.10
N GLN A 101 -10.23 -14.02 -1.18
CA GLN A 101 -10.24 -14.51 -2.57
C GLN A 101 -8.95 -15.23 -3.01
N THR A 102 -7.84 -15.03 -2.29
CA THR A 102 -6.50 -15.40 -2.76
C THR A 102 -5.84 -16.42 -1.83
N ASP A 103 -6.05 -16.28 -0.51
CA ASP A 103 -5.35 -17.04 0.52
C ASP A 103 -6.17 -18.18 1.15
N GLY A 104 -5.45 -19.20 1.62
CA GLY A 104 -6.03 -20.33 2.36
C GLY A 104 -6.59 -19.93 3.72
N ALA A 105 -5.98 -18.94 4.39
CA ALA A 105 -6.44 -18.35 5.64
C ALA A 105 -6.19 -16.83 5.65
N VAL A 106 -7.04 -16.07 6.34
CA VAL A 106 -6.95 -14.61 6.49
C VAL A 106 -6.78 -14.25 7.95
N VAL A 107 -5.74 -13.45 8.22
CA VAL A 107 -5.40 -12.94 9.54
C VAL A 107 -5.55 -11.42 9.50
N VAL A 108 -6.29 -10.86 10.46
CA VAL A 108 -6.41 -9.42 10.68
C VAL A 108 -5.73 -9.07 12.00
N SER A 109 -5.00 -7.96 12.06
CA SER A 109 -4.59 -7.38 13.34
C SER A 109 -5.17 -5.98 13.48
N ASN A 110 -5.83 -5.67 14.60
CA ASN A 110 -6.31 -4.31 14.87
C ASN A 110 -5.82 -3.79 16.22
N GLN A 111 -5.00 -2.73 16.20
CA GLN A 111 -4.70 -1.94 17.39
C GLN A 111 -5.83 -0.91 17.58
N ALA A 112 -6.77 -1.21 18.47
CA ALA A 112 -7.86 -0.31 18.84
C ALA A 112 -7.43 0.69 19.93
N ASP A 113 -8.04 1.89 19.93
CA ASP A 113 -7.88 2.86 21.01
C ASP A 113 -8.71 2.40 22.23
N PRO A 114 -8.13 2.33 23.45
CA PRO A 114 -8.87 1.95 24.66
C PRO A 114 -10.14 2.75 24.94
N ALA A 115 -10.28 3.98 24.42
CA ALA A 115 -11.37 4.91 24.76
C ALA A 115 -12.77 4.47 24.29
N GLY A 116 -12.89 3.56 23.30
CA GLY A 116 -14.17 3.07 22.75
C GLY A 116 -14.37 1.55 22.87
N ALA A 117 -13.49 0.86 23.59
CA ALA A 117 -13.12 -0.53 23.30
C ALA A 117 -14.26 -1.55 23.17
N ALA A 118 -15.27 -1.57 24.05
CA ALA A 118 -16.28 -2.64 24.06
C ALA A 118 -17.16 -2.64 22.79
N THR A 119 -17.84 -1.52 22.52
CA THR A 119 -18.80 -1.42 21.40
C THR A 119 -18.10 -1.36 20.03
N GLU A 120 -16.84 -0.91 20.00
CA GLU A 120 -16.02 -0.91 18.79
C GLU A 120 -15.48 -2.30 18.47
N GLU A 121 -15.08 -3.08 19.48
CA GLU A 121 -14.65 -4.46 19.31
C GLU A 121 -15.79 -5.38 18.88
N GLU A 122 -16.98 -5.27 19.49
CA GLU A 122 -18.17 -6.02 19.06
C GLU A 122 -18.50 -5.80 17.58
N ARG A 123 -18.41 -4.54 17.12
CA ARG A 123 -18.61 -4.17 15.71
C ARG A 123 -17.50 -4.71 14.81
N LEU A 124 -16.25 -4.64 15.26
CA LEU A 124 -15.11 -5.21 14.54
C LEU A 124 -15.28 -6.71 14.35
N LEU A 125 -15.54 -7.45 15.43
CA LEU A 125 -15.73 -8.91 15.41
C LEU A 125 -16.86 -9.31 14.45
N ALA A 126 -18.04 -8.70 14.58
CA ALA A 126 -19.17 -8.98 13.69
C ALA A 126 -18.88 -8.68 12.20
N LEU A 127 -17.98 -7.73 11.90
CA LEU A 127 -17.54 -7.46 10.54
C LEU A 127 -16.51 -8.50 10.05
N VAL A 128 -15.50 -8.85 10.86
CA VAL A 128 -14.46 -9.81 10.42
C VAL A 128 -14.97 -11.25 10.35
N GLU A 129 -15.89 -11.66 11.22
CA GLU A 129 -16.62 -12.93 11.12
C GLU A 129 -17.39 -13.01 9.80
N ARG A 130 -18.12 -11.94 9.45
CA ARG A 130 -18.90 -11.87 8.21
C ARG A 130 -18.04 -11.97 6.95
N GLU A 131 -16.84 -11.38 6.95
CA GLU A 131 -15.91 -11.44 5.82
C GLU A 131 -15.04 -12.71 5.81
N GLY A 132 -15.24 -13.65 6.76
CA GLY A 132 -14.58 -14.96 6.78
C GLY A 132 -13.10 -14.89 7.18
N VAL A 133 -12.76 -14.04 8.16
CA VAL A 133 -11.44 -14.00 8.80
C VAL A 133 -11.28 -15.19 9.73
N ASP A 134 -10.13 -15.88 9.63
CA ASP A 134 -9.83 -17.05 10.45
C ASP A 134 -9.27 -16.63 11.82
N VAL A 135 -8.38 -15.62 11.87
CA VAL A 135 -7.77 -15.13 13.12
C VAL A 135 -7.84 -13.60 13.20
N ALA A 136 -8.41 -13.09 14.29
CA ALA A 136 -8.42 -11.67 14.66
C ALA A 136 -7.45 -11.43 15.83
N PHE A 137 -6.28 -10.85 15.54
CA PHE A 137 -5.34 -10.41 16.55
C PHE A 137 -5.72 -9.04 17.07
N LEU A 138 -6.25 -9.00 18.30
CA LEU A 138 -6.71 -7.79 19.00
C LEU A 138 -5.82 -7.51 20.23
N PRO A 139 -4.54 -7.13 20.00
CA PRO A 139 -3.57 -6.90 21.07
C PRO A 139 -3.98 -5.73 21.97
N GLY A 140 -3.65 -5.84 23.26
CA GLY A 140 -3.75 -4.72 24.18
C GLY A 140 -2.75 -3.61 23.86
N HIS A 141 -2.98 -2.42 24.43
CA HIS A 141 -2.06 -1.29 24.31
C HIS A 141 -0.65 -1.69 24.79
N GLY A 142 0.37 -1.47 23.94
CA GLY A 142 1.75 -1.83 24.22
C GLY A 142 2.08 -3.33 24.10
N THR A 143 1.16 -4.21 23.68
CA THR A 143 1.46 -5.63 23.45
C THR A 143 2.32 -5.84 22.20
N VAL A 144 1.98 -5.20 21.08
CA VAL A 144 2.80 -5.22 19.86
C VAL A 144 3.93 -4.21 19.96
N ASP A 145 3.63 -3.00 20.44
CA ASP A 145 4.57 -1.88 20.53
C ASP A 145 4.83 -1.44 21.98
N PRO A 146 5.47 -2.29 22.81
CA PRO A 146 6.01 -1.85 24.10
C PRO A 146 7.16 -0.86 23.87
N PRO A 147 7.61 -0.13 24.91
CA PRO A 147 8.81 0.72 24.83
C PRO A 147 10.00 -0.03 24.23
N HIS A 148 10.53 0.48 23.12
CA HIS A 148 11.58 -0.17 22.34
C HIS A 148 12.63 0.83 21.85
N VAL A 149 13.86 0.34 21.66
CA VAL A 149 14.98 1.13 21.11
C VAL A 149 15.36 0.72 19.68
N THR A 150 14.85 -0.42 19.21
CA THR A 150 15.03 -0.90 17.84
C THR A 150 14.00 -0.25 16.93
N ARG A 151 14.44 0.47 15.90
CA ARG A 151 13.59 1.15 14.92
C ARG A 151 14.08 0.84 13.51
N ILE A 152 13.14 0.69 12.58
CA ILE A 152 13.41 0.57 11.14
C ILE A 152 13.22 1.94 10.51
N THR A 153 14.27 2.45 9.87
CA THR A 153 14.26 3.70 9.10
C THR A 153 14.55 3.34 7.65
N VAL A 154 13.78 3.90 6.71
CA VAL A 154 14.04 3.71 5.27
C VAL A 154 14.51 5.05 4.72
N ASP A 155 15.84 5.18 4.65
CA ASP A 155 16.52 6.44 4.35
C ASP A 155 16.02 7.08 3.04
N GLY A 156 15.80 8.39 3.09
CA GLY A 156 15.22 9.16 1.99
C GLY A 156 13.69 9.05 1.85
N LEU A 157 13.05 7.97 2.33
CA LEU A 157 11.61 7.75 2.20
C LEU A 157 10.81 8.14 3.45
N THR A 158 11.28 7.78 4.66
CA THR A 158 10.50 8.00 5.90
C THR A 158 10.58 9.42 6.46
N GLY A 159 11.51 10.26 5.97
CA GLY A 159 11.71 11.66 6.41
C GLY A 159 11.13 12.74 5.50
N ARG A 160 10.36 12.38 4.46
CA ARG A 160 9.74 13.31 3.49
C ARG A 160 8.22 13.26 3.61
N LEU A 161 7.51 14.25 3.04
CA LEU A 161 6.04 14.25 2.89
C LEU A 161 5.33 13.95 4.22
N GLU A 162 4.59 12.83 4.38
CA GLU A 162 3.99 12.45 5.67
C GLU A 162 5.02 12.43 6.81
N GLY A 163 6.23 11.96 6.56
CA GLY A 163 7.31 11.93 7.53
C GLY A 163 7.92 13.30 7.87
N ALA A 164 7.75 14.30 7.01
CA ALA A 164 8.12 15.68 7.31
C ALA A 164 7.00 16.38 8.11
N SER A 165 5.74 16.18 7.74
CA SER A 165 4.58 16.69 8.49
C SER A 165 4.35 15.96 9.83
N ARG A 166 4.83 14.72 9.96
CA ARG A 166 4.69 13.83 11.14
C ARG A 166 6.03 13.12 11.44
N PRO A 167 7.03 13.82 12.01
CA PRO A 167 8.35 13.25 12.27
C PRO A 167 8.30 11.93 13.06
N GLY A 168 9.01 10.91 12.58
CA GLY A 168 9.10 9.57 13.19
C GLY A 168 7.95 8.61 12.85
N TYR A 169 6.78 9.10 12.44
CA TYR A 169 5.58 8.28 12.20
C TYR A 169 5.80 7.10 11.24
N LEU A 170 6.50 7.32 10.13
CA LEU A 170 6.73 6.27 9.14
C LEU A 170 7.76 5.23 9.59
N ASP A 171 8.67 5.59 10.49
CA ASP A 171 9.62 4.64 11.09
C ASP A 171 8.92 3.76 12.14
N GLU A 172 7.99 4.33 12.91
CA GLU A 172 7.10 3.58 13.81
C GLU A 172 6.26 2.58 12.99
N VAL A 173 5.59 3.04 11.93
CA VAL A 173 4.81 2.17 11.03
C VAL A 173 5.66 1.05 10.43
N ALA A 174 6.85 1.34 9.92
CA ALA A 174 7.76 0.32 9.39
C ALA A 174 8.16 -0.71 10.47
N THR A 175 8.47 -0.23 11.68
CA THR A 175 8.83 -1.08 12.82
C THR A 175 7.67 -1.97 13.27
N THR A 176 6.48 -1.43 13.46
CA THR A 176 5.25 -2.19 13.82
C THR A 176 4.91 -3.22 12.76
N ILE A 177 4.92 -2.84 11.47
CA ILE A 177 4.62 -3.77 10.37
C ILE A 177 5.65 -4.90 10.33
N MET A 178 6.96 -4.64 10.45
CA MET A 178 7.97 -5.70 10.46
C MET A 178 7.79 -6.67 11.65
N LYS A 179 7.41 -6.16 12.82
CA LYS A 179 7.12 -7.00 14.00
C LYS A 179 5.89 -7.88 13.75
N LEU A 180 4.81 -7.33 13.21
CA LEU A 180 3.62 -8.10 12.84
C LEU A 180 3.93 -9.15 11.77
N LEU A 181 4.71 -8.82 10.74
CA LEU A 181 5.18 -9.76 9.73
C LEU A 181 6.05 -10.87 10.31
N HIS A 182 6.86 -10.60 11.33
CA HIS A 182 7.64 -11.63 12.02
C HIS A 182 6.77 -12.59 12.84
N LEU A 183 5.65 -12.11 13.41
CA LEU A 183 4.70 -12.95 14.15
C LEU A 183 3.81 -13.78 13.21
N VAL A 184 3.25 -13.15 12.18
CA VAL A 184 2.28 -13.77 11.25
C VAL A 184 2.99 -14.59 10.17
N GLY A 185 4.16 -14.13 9.69
CA GLY A 185 4.88 -14.65 8.51
C GLY A 185 3.93 -15.06 7.37
N PRO A 186 3.21 -14.10 6.76
CA PRO A 186 2.21 -14.37 5.74
C PRO A 186 2.83 -14.73 4.39
N ALA A 187 2.02 -15.25 3.48
CA ALA A 187 2.36 -15.30 2.05
C ALA A 187 2.14 -13.91 1.42
N HIS A 188 0.99 -13.28 1.72
CA HIS A 188 0.61 -11.98 1.17
C HIS A 188 0.32 -10.96 2.28
N LEU A 189 0.85 -9.75 2.14
CA LEU A 189 0.49 -8.58 2.93
C LEU A 189 -0.40 -7.66 2.09
N TYR A 190 -1.59 -7.32 2.59
CA TYR A 190 -2.54 -6.44 1.90
C TYR A 190 -2.53 -5.04 2.50
N LEU A 191 -2.19 -4.04 1.67
CA LEU A 191 -2.26 -2.61 2.04
C LEU A 191 -3.11 -1.82 1.04
N GLY A 192 -3.83 -0.81 1.53
CA GLY A 192 -4.58 0.11 0.68
C GLY A 192 -3.68 1.15 0.00
N GLN A 193 -3.90 1.38 -1.30
CA GLN A 193 -3.17 2.36 -2.12
C GLN A 193 -3.22 3.79 -1.59
N LYS A 194 -4.30 4.14 -0.86
CA LYS A 194 -4.60 5.49 -0.36
C LYS A 194 -3.41 6.17 0.32
N ASP A 195 -2.64 5.40 1.09
CA ASP A 195 -1.43 5.87 1.76
C ASP A 195 -0.19 5.52 0.91
N GLY A 196 -0.10 6.09 -0.30
CA GLY A 196 0.90 5.73 -1.31
C GLY A 196 2.34 5.73 -0.78
N GLN A 197 2.73 6.74 0.01
CA GLN A 197 4.05 6.76 0.67
C GLN A 197 4.27 5.58 1.61
N ARG A 198 3.26 5.16 2.39
CA ARG A 198 3.36 3.99 3.28
C ARG A 198 3.56 2.72 2.46
N VAL A 199 2.85 2.57 1.34
CA VAL A 199 3.04 1.45 0.42
C VAL A 199 4.47 1.41 -0.13
N VAL A 200 5.05 2.55 -0.51
CA VAL A 200 6.44 2.63 -1.02
C VAL A 200 7.47 2.31 0.08
N VAL A 201 7.31 2.89 1.28
CA VAL A 201 8.17 2.59 2.44
C VAL A 201 8.17 1.10 2.77
N ILE A 202 6.98 0.47 2.87
CA ILE A 202 6.87 -0.96 3.17
C ILE A 202 7.42 -1.80 2.01
N ARG A 203 7.15 -1.48 0.75
CA ARG A 203 7.72 -2.17 -0.42
C ARG A 203 9.24 -2.19 -0.37
N ARG A 204 9.86 -1.03 -0.09
CA ARG A 204 11.30 -0.89 0.01
C ARG A 204 11.87 -1.69 1.19
N MET A 205 11.25 -1.60 2.35
CA MET A 205 11.63 -2.37 3.55
C MET A 205 11.61 -3.88 3.29
N LEU A 206 10.56 -4.40 2.66
CA LEU A 206 10.45 -5.84 2.35
C LEU A 206 11.58 -6.30 1.42
N ALA A 207 11.90 -5.51 0.39
CA ALA A 207 12.95 -5.81 -0.56
C ALA A 207 14.35 -5.76 0.08
N ASP A 208 14.69 -4.69 0.81
CA ASP A 208 16.01 -4.49 1.40
C ASP A 208 16.33 -5.48 2.54
N LEU A 209 15.30 -5.93 3.26
CA LEU A 209 15.44 -6.91 4.35
C LEU A 209 15.17 -8.36 3.92
N PHE A 210 15.04 -8.62 2.61
CA PHE A 210 14.76 -9.94 2.03
C PHE A 210 13.55 -10.65 2.66
N VAL A 211 12.51 -9.88 3.00
CA VAL A 211 11.31 -10.41 3.65
C VAL A 211 10.47 -11.17 2.61
N ASN A 212 10.34 -12.48 2.80
CA ASN A 212 9.62 -13.38 1.90
C ASN A 212 8.09 -13.24 2.05
N VAL A 213 7.55 -12.10 1.62
CA VAL A 213 6.13 -11.73 1.66
C VAL A 213 5.79 -10.95 0.38
N GLU A 214 4.73 -11.32 -0.33
CA GLU A 214 4.23 -10.54 -1.45
C GLU A 214 3.37 -9.37 -0.95
N LEU A 215 3.70 -8.14 -1.37
CA LEU A 215 2.91 -6.95 -1.06
C LEU A 215 1.82 -6.71 -2.11
N VAL A 216 0.59 -7.07 -1.76
CA VAL A 216 -0.61 -6.81 -2.56
C VAL A 216 -1.14 -5.42 -2.21
N VAL A 217 -1.20 -4.54 -3.22
CA VAL A 217 -1.75 -3.19 -3.08
C VAL A 217 -3.17 -3.16 -3.62
N CYS A 218 -4.14 -2.82 -2.77
CA CYS A 218 -5.54 -2.74 -3.14
C CYS A 218 -5.95 -1.31 -3.50
N PRO A 219 -6.85 -1.11 -4.49
CA PRO A 219 -7.34 0.22 -4.87
C PRO A 219 -7.95 1.03 -3.72
N VAL A 220 -7.99 2.36 -3.88
CA VAL A 220 -8.65 3.27 -2.93
C VAL A 220 -10.16 3.05 -2.97
N MET A 221 -10.73 2.55 -1.87
CA MET A 221 -12.19 2.59 -1.70
C MET A 221 -12.65 4.03 -1.45
N ARG A 222 -13.70 4.44 -2.16
CA ARG A 222 -14.27 5.78 -2.14
C ARG A 222 -15.76 5.73 -1.80
N ASP A 223 -16.25 6.77 -1.13
CA ASP A 223 -17.68 7.04 -0.99
C ASP A 223 -18.28 7.44 -2.37
N PRO A 224 -19.62 7.47 -2.54
CA PRO A 224 -20.25 7.80 -3.83
C PRO A 224 -19.93 9.19 -4.40
N ASP A 225 -19.44 10.12 -3.56
CA ASP A 225 -18.94 11.44 -3.97
C ASP A 225 -17.42 11.47 -4.22
N GLY A 226 -16.78 10.30 -4.20
CA GLY A 226 -15.38 10.11 -4.52
C GLY A 226 -14.40 10.33 -3.36
N LEU A 227 -14.83 10.80 -2.18
CA LEU A 227 -13.91 10.94 -1.06
C LEU A 227 -13.35 9.56 -0.64
N ALA A 228 -12.04 9.46 -0.46
CA ALA A 228 -11.40 8.24 0.03
C ALA A 228 -11.93 7.89 1.44
N VAL A 229 -12.37 6.64 1.62
CA VAL A 229 -12.93 6.19 2.90
C VAL A 229 -11.85 6.25 3.99
N SER A 230 -12.21 6.77 5.16
CA SER A 230 -11.29 6.98 6.29
C SER A 230 -12.05 6.95 7.61
N ALA A 231 -11.47 6.37 8.67
CA ALA A 231 -11.93 6.60 10.04
C ALA A 231 -11.92 8.11 10.40
N ALA A 232 -10.95 8.87 9.86
CA ALA A 232 -10.85 10.31 10.05
C ALA A 232 -12.07 11.10 9.52
N ASN A 233 -12.84 10.53 8.58
CA ASN A 233 -14.02 11.20 8.01
C ASN A 233 -15.13 11.40 9.05
N MET A 234 -15.15 10.63 10.15
CA MET A 234 -16.10 10.84 11.24
C MET A 234 -15.84 12.10 12.07
N GLY A 235 -14.64 12.68 11.98
CA GLY A 235 -14.30 13.94 12.64
C GLY A 235 -14.79 15.19 11.89
N LEU A 236 -15.36 15.02 10.69
CA LEU A 236 -15.85 16.10 9.84
C LEU A 236 -17.31 16.41 10.17
N SER A 237 -17.65 17.70 10.30
CA SER A 237 -19.04 18.15 10.16
C SER A 237 -19.58 17.91 8.75
N ILE A 238 -20.89 18.11 8.53
CA ILE A 238 -21.50 17.94 7.20
C ILE A 238 -20.85 18.87 6.16
N GLU A 239 -20.58 20.12 6.53
CA GLU A 239 -19.95 21.12 5.67
C GLU A 239 -18.50 20.73 5.34
N GLU A 240 -17.71 20.37 6.35
CA GLU A 240 -16.34 19.88 6.19
C GLU A 240 -16.28 18.57 5.38
N ARG A 241 -17.29 17.69 5.51
CA ARG A 241 -17.38 16.44 4.74
C ARG A 241 -17.65 16.70 3.26
N HIS A 242 -18.40 17.75 2.91
CA HIS A 242 -18.54 18.18 1.52
C HIS A 242 -17.24 18.83 1.02
N ALA A 243 -16.64 19.76 1.77
CA ALA A 243 -15.38 20.41 1.42
C ALA A 243 -14.23 19.40 1.19
N ALA A 244 -14.17 18.31 1.97
CA ALA A 244 -13.17 17.26 1.82
C ALA A 244 -13.11 16.62 0.42
N THR A 245 -14.20 16.68 -0.37
CA THR A 245 -14.21 16.19 -1.76
C THR A 245 -13.25 16.94 -2.69
N CYS A 246 -12.73 18.11 -2.28
CA CYS A 246 -11.66 18.82 -3.01
C CYS A 246 -10.40 17.96 -3.21
N LEU A 247 -10.09 17.03 -2.29
CA LEU A 247 -8.99 16.06 -2.46
C LEU A 247 -9.23 15.14 -3.66
N TYR A 248 -10.42 14.57 -3.78
CA TYR A 248 -10.78 13.71 -4.91
C TYR A 248 -10.79 14.51 -6.22
N ALA A 249 -11.31 15.74 -6.20
CA ALA A 249 -11.29 16.62 -7.37
C ALA A 249 -9.86 16.97 -7.83
N ALA A 250 -8.92 17.15 -6.89
CA ALA A 250 -7.52 17.40 -7.18
C ALA A 250 -6.80 16.17 -7.75
N ILE A 251 -6.96 15.01 -7.12
CA ILE A 251 -6.40 13.73 -7.59
C ILE A 251 -6.92 13.39 -8.99
N SER A 252 -8.24 13.49 -9.21
CA SER A 252 -8.86 13.26 -10.52
C SER A 252 -8.40 14.26 -11.58
N ALA A 253 -8.10 15.51 -11.20
CA ALA A 253 -7.58 16.51 -12.13
C ALA A 253 -6.12 16.24 -12.56
N ALA A 254 -5.32 15.59 -11.71
CA ALA A 254 -3.99 15.11 -12.08
C ALA A 254 -4.05 13.87 -12.97
N GLU A 255 -4.89 12.89 -12.62
CA GLU A 255 -5.14 11.68 -13.39
C GLU A 255 -5.65 12.01 -14.80
N ALA A 256 -6.74 12.78 -14.92
CA ALA A 256 -7.28 13.18 -16.22
C ALA A 256 -6.31 14.03 -17.06
N ALA A 257 -5.45 14.83 -16.43
CA ALA A 257 -4.40 15.57 -17.14
C ALA A 257 -3.32 14.62 -17.67
N TYR A 258 -2.87 13.66 -16.85
CA TYR A 258 -1.94 12.62 -17.26
C TYR A 258 -2.49 11.78 -18.42
N ASP A 259 -3.75 11.34 -18.34
CA ASP A 259 -4.42 10.58 -19.40
C ASP A 259 -4.56 11.38 -20.70
N SER A 260 -4.73 12.71 -20.60
CA SER A 260 -4.72 13.62 -21.75
C SER A 260 -3.34 13.85 -22.38
N GLY A 261 -2.28 13.26 -21.83
CA GLY A 261 -0.91 13.33 -22.33
C GLY A 261 0.02 14.30 -21.60
N GLU A 262 -0.44 14.98 -20.54
CA GLU A 262 0.42 15.84 -19.74
C GLU A 262 1.50 15.01 -19.01
N ARG A 263 2.75 15.49 -19.05
CA ARG A 263 3.90 14.84 -18.40
C ARG A 263 4.75 15.81 -17.58
N SER A 264 4.44 17.10 -17.56
CA SER A 264 5.03 18.06 -16.62
C SER A 264 4.45 17.84 -15.23
N ALA A 265 5.29 17.40 -14.28
CA ALA A 265 4.89 17.21 -12.89
C ALA A 265 4.49 18.54 -12.24
N GLU A 266 5.08 19.66 -12.69
CA GLU A 266 4.73 21.01 -12.25
C GLU A 266 3.29 21.38 -12.65
N VAL A 267 2.87 21.08 -13.89
CA VAL A 267 1.49 21.33 -14.34
C VAL A 267 0.50 20.47 -13.57
N LEU A 268 0.83 19.19 -13.31
CA LEU A 268 0.00 18.30 -12.52
C LEU A 268 -0.16 18.81 -11.07
N ARG A 269 0.95 19.18 -10.40
CA ARG A 269 0.91 19.81 -9.07
C ARG A 269 0.12 21.10 -9.05
N ALA A 270 0.31 21.98 -10.03
CA ALA A 270 -0.40 23.26 -10.13
C ALA A 270 -1.92 23.04 -10.20
N ARG A 271 -2.39 22.09 -11.03
CA ARG A 271 -3.82 21.71 -11.12
C ARG A 271 -4.35 21.16 -9.80
N MET A 272 -3.60 20.29 -9.12
CA MET A 272 -4.00 19.76 -7.81
C MET A 272 -4.15 20.88 -6.77
N THR A 273 -3.15 21.78 -6.69
CA THR A 273 -3.15 22.92 -5.77
C THR A 273 -4.28 23.90 -6.08
N GLU A 274 -4.57 24.18 -7.35
CA GLU A 274 -5.70 25.02 -7.77
C GLU A 274 -7.05 24.41 -7.34
N ARG A 275 -7.24 23.09 -7.53
CA ARG A 275 -8.47 22.40 -7.13
C ARG A 275 -8.70 22.40 -5.62
N ILE A 276 -7.64 22.29 -4.81
CA ILE A 276 -7.74 22.38 -3.35
C ILE A 276 -7.94 23.84 -2.92
N GLY A 277 -7.20 24.78 -3.50
CA GLY A 277 -7.26 26.21 -3.16
C GLY A 277 -8.57 26.90 -3.54
N ALA A 278 -9.41 26.26 -4.35
CA ALA A 278 -10.78 26.70 -4.65
C ALA A 278 -11.78 26.41 -3.51
N GLU A 279 -11.42 25.57 -2.52
CA GLU A 279 -12.25 25.23 -1.37
C GLU A 279 -11.83 26.05 -0.13
N PRO A 280 -12.64 27.02 0.34
CA PRO A 280 -12.26 27.91 1.45
C PRO A 280 -11.96 27.22 2.78
N LEU A 281 -12.52 26.03 3.04
CA LEU A 281 -12.25 25.26 4.26
C LEU A 281 -10.96 24.42 4.18
N ALA A 282 -10.32 24.35 3.00
CA ALA A 282 -9.13 23.55 2.78
C ALA A 282 -7.83 24.34 3.01
N ARG A 283 -6.97 23.80 3.89
CA ARG A 283 -5.60 24.26 4.07
C ARG A 283 -4.63 23.15 3.68
N VAL A 284 -3.94 23.32 2.56
CA VAL A 284 -2.88 22.42 2.09
C VAL A 284 -1.80 22.23 3.17
N ASP A 285 -1.41 20.99 3.41
CA ASP A 285 -0.17 20.62 4.12
C ASP A 285 0.92 20.38 3.06
N TYR A 286 0.67 19.46 2.12
CA TYR A 286 1.47 19.32 0.90
C TYR A 286 0.64 18.87 -0.29
N VAL A 287 1.15 19.18 -1.48
CA VAL A 287 0.74 18.63 -2.78
C VAL A 287 2.02 18.25 -3.52
N THR A 288 2.14 17.02 -4.00
CA THR A 288 3.32 16.60 -4.76
C THR A 288 2.98 15.63 -5.89
N VAL A 289 3.88 15.56 -6.86
CA VAL A 289 3.93 14.52 -7.88
C VAL A 289 5.36 14.01 -7.89
N ALA A 290 5.54 12.81 -7.35
CA ALA A 290 6.84 12.24 -7.01
C ALA A 290 7.07 10.91 -7.74
N ASP A 291 8.31 10.50 -7.84
CA ASP A 291 8.72 9.21 -8.38
C ASP A 291 8.11 8.04 -7.57
N GLY A 292 7.63 7.01 -8.27
CA GLY A 292 6.88 5.90 -7.66
C GLY A 292 7.67 5.00 -6.72
N GLU A 293 9.01 5.07 -6.71
CA GLU A 293 9.87 4.24 -5.86
C GLU A 293 10.72 5.07 -4.87
N SER A 294 11.31 6.16 -5.34
CA SER A 294 12.22 7.00 -4.55
C SER A 294 11.54 8.16 -3.82
N LEU A 295 10.27 8.46 -4.13
CA LEU A 295 9.53 9.63 -3.64
C LEU A 295 10.30 10.96 -3.83
N ALA A 296 11.17 11.02 -4.84
CA ALA A 296 11.79 12.26 -5.29
C ALA A 296 10.75 13.08 -6.05
N GLU A 297 10.59 14.36 -5.72
CA GLU A 297 9.66 15.22 -6.46
C GLU A 297 10.13 15.39 -7.91
N LEU A 298 9.24 15.13 -8.86
CA LEU A 298 9.56 15.14 -10.28
C LEU A 298 9.44 16.55 -10.87
N SER A 299 10.21 16.81 -11.93
CA SER A 299 9.91 17.88 -12.89
C SER A 299 9.06 17.34 -14.06
N ARG A 300 9.32 16.11 -14.48
CA ARG A 300 8.67 15.43 -15.61
C ARG A 300 8.47 13.94 -15.32
N LEU A 301 7.39 13.37 -15.84
CA LEU A 301 7.03 11.97 -15.68
C LEU A 301 7.57 11.16 -16.87
N GLU A 302 8.51 10.27 -16.59
CA GLU A 302 9.12 9.35 -17.57
C GLU A 302 8.88 7.86 -17.24
N GLY A 303 8.25 7.59 -16.09
CA GLY A 303 7.84 6.28 -15.59
C GLY A 303 6.72 6.45 -14.55
N PRO A 304 6.44 5.41 -13.73
CA PRO A 304 5.41 5.46 -12.70
C PRO A 304 5.65 6.58 -11.67
N ALA A 305 4.61 7.36 -11.39
CA ALA A 305 4.66 8.48 -10.46
C ALA A 305 3.48 8.45 -9.48
N LEU A 306 3.69 8.91 -8.25
CA LEU A 306 2.64 9.09 -7.26
C LEU A 306 2.25 10.56 -7.17
N ALA A 307 1.01 10.87 -7.56
CA ALA A 307 0.38 12.15 -7.25
C ALA A 307 -0.29 12.02 -5.87
N MET A 308 0.07 12.91 -4.94
CA MET A 308 -0.34 12.82 -3.53
C MET A 308 -0.68 14.21 -2.98
N ALA A 309 -1.69 14.26 -2.12
CA ALA A 309 -2.04 15.48 -1.38
C ALA A 309 -2.38 15.16 0.07
N ALA A 310 -1.98 16.07 0.97
CA ALA A 310 -2.43 16.12 2.36
C ALA A 310 -3.04 17.50 2.63
N VAL A 311 -4.25 17.51 3.20
CA VAL A 311 -5.05 18.72 3.40
C VAL A 311 -5.70 18.67 4.78
N TRP A 312 -5.70 19.82 5.46
CA TRP A 312 -6.52 20.06 6.64
C TRP A 312 -7.87 20.61 6.21
N ILE A 313 -8.95 19.93 6.60
CA ILE A 313 -10.31 20.47 6.56
C ILE A 313 -10.71 20.74 8.01
N GLY A 314 -10.79 22.02 8.38
CA GLY A 314 -10.95 22.43 9.78
C GLY A 314 -9.85 21.87 10.69
N ARG A 315 -10.19 20.88 11.53
CA ARG A 315 -9.25 20.17 12.41
C ARG A 315 -8.82 18.78 11.91
N VAL A 316 -9.48 18.24 10.89
CA VAL A 316 -9.20 16.89 10.37
C VAL A 316 -8.16 16.98 9.28
N ARG A 317 -7.08 16.20 9.41
CA ARG A 317 -6.08 16.02 8.34
C ARG A 317 -6.44 14.81 7.51
N LEU A 318 -6.58 15.01 6.20
CA LEU A 318 -6.95 13.99 5.23
C LEU A 318 -5.82 13.83 4.19
N THR A 319 -5.68 12.62 3.68
CA THR A 319 -4.71 12.24 2.65
C THR A 319 -5.42 11.51 1.51
N ASP A 320 -4.95 11.74 0.28
CA ASP A 320 -5.37 10.98 -0.89
C ASP A 320 -4.19 10.85 -1.88
N SER A 321 -4.19 9.80 -2.68
CA SER A 321 -3.14 9.53 -3.67
C SER A 321 -3.61 8.67 -4.84
N VAL A 322 -2.91 8.81 -5.97
CA VAL A 322 -3.07 7.98 -7.17
C VAL A 322 -1.71 7.66 -7.77
N LEU A 323 -1.62 6.48 -8.40
CA LEU A 323 -0.47 6.07 -9.20
C LEU A 323 -0.75 6.45 -10.66
N LEU A 324 0.18 7.17 -11.28
CA LEU A 324 0.15 7.61 -12.66
C LEU A 324 1.19 6.83 -13.47
N GLY A 325 0.74 5.97 -14.39
CA GLY A 325 1.58 5.16 -15.28
C GLY A 325 1.35 3.66 -15.20
#